data_AF-A0A819YDT0-F1
#
_entry.id   AF-A0A819YDT0-F1
#
_cell.length_a   1.000
_cell.length_b   1.000
_cell.length_c   1.000
_cell.angle_alpha   90.00
_cell.angle_beta   90.00
_cell.angle_gamma   90.00
#
_symmetry.space_group_name_H-M   'P 1'
#
loop_
_entity.id
_entity.type
_entity.pdbx_description
1 polymer ?
#
loop_
_entity_poly.entity_id
_entity_poly.type
_entity_poly.pdbx_seq_one_letter_code
_entity_poly.pdbx_strand_id
1 'polypeptide(L)'
;MKIFFIFVFIIILYQCIHLTRSAELKEKSVKLSYLELVKERRSINEKKLAPFNDIVGMASSNVIAYSNGNDTYYSNEDNYLYGIYMGLKWQCVEYARRWTFLRKSSTFESIPGANDMWNQLKYVERIIDAEKFPLKKHSNGCPNRPINESYLIYPIQKDMPYGHVAVIVDVLPNSIRIAEQNFNFNYWSYNYSREIPVTFKNDLYFIQDQYEVYGWIEIDDNQQLMPFDPLTVDKIQMKLNENLDLNSSA
;
A
#
# COMPACT_ATOMS: atom_id res chain seq x y z
N MET A 1 46.71 -10.43 -24.73
CA MET A 1 45.46 -9.65 -24.86
C MET A 1 44.27 -10.30 -24.14
N LYS A 2 43.94 -11.59 -24.37
CA LYS A 2 42.77 -12.26 -23.72
C LYS A 2 42.79 -12.31 -22.18
N ILE A 3 43.95 -12.49 -21.55
CA ILE A 3 44.08 -12.58 -20.07
C ILE A 3 43.78 -11.26 -19.37
N PHE A 4 44.14 -10.13 -19.98
CA PHE A 4 43.90 -8.79 -19.43
C PHE A 4 42.40 -8.47 -19.38
N PHE A 5 41.65 -8.84 -20.43
CA PHE A 5 40.19 -8.69 -20.45
C PHE A 5 39.48 -9.54 -19.39
N ILE A 6 39.98 -10.74 -19.10
CA ILE A 6 39.43 -11.59 -18.03
C ILE A 6 39.64 -10.95 -16.66
N PHE A 7 40.83 -10.40 -16.40
CA PHE A 7 41.12 -9.72 -15.13
C PHE A 7 40.27 -8.46 -14.92
N VAL A 8 40.11 -7.62 -15.94
CA VAL A 8 39.26 -6.43 -15.88
C VAL A 8 37.80 -6.83 -15.65
N PHE A 9 37.31 -7.86 -16.33
CA PHE A 9 35.94 -8.36 -16.15
C PHE A 9 35.69 -8.90 -14.73
N ILE A 10 36.64 -9.64 -14.15
CA ILE A 10 36.53 -10.15 -12.78
C ILE A 10 36.51 -9.00 -11.76
N ILE A 11 37.33 -7.95 -11.96
CA ILE A 11 37.35 -6.78 -11.07
C ILE A 11 36.02 -6.03 -11.13
N ILE A 12 35.47 -5.81 -12.33
CA ILE A 12 34.16 -5.15 -12.50
C ILE A 12 33.06 -5.99 -11.86
N LEU A 13 33.06 -7.31 -12.07
CA LEU A 13 32.07 -8.21 -11.49
C LEU A 13 32.15 -8.19 -9.95
N TYR A 14 33.36 -8.22 -9.38
CA TYR A 14 33.58 -8.13 -7.94
C TYR A 14 33.10 -6.80 -7.37
N GLN A 15 33.40 -5.69 -8.05
CA GLN A 15 32.93 -4.34 -7.66
C GLN A 15 31.40 -4.24 -7.74
N CYS A 16 30.76 -4.77 -8.78
CA CYS A 16 29.30 -4.83 -8.89
C CYS A 16 28.68 -5.63 -7.74
N ILE A 17 29.19 -6.85 -7.46
CA ILE A 17 28.70 -7.67 -6.35
C ILE A 17 28.86 -6.96 -5.00
N HIS A 18 29.99 -6.29 -4.79
CA HIS A 18 30.26 -5.55 -3.55
C HIS A 18 29.31 -4.35 -3.39
N LEU A 19 29.04 -3.61 -4.47
CA LEU A 19 28.10 -2.50 -4.48
C LEU A 19 26.66 -2.96 -4.20
N THR A 20 26.20 -4.03 -4.87
CA THR A 20 24.86 -4.60 -4.63
C THR A 20 24.70 -5.05 -3.19
N ARG A 21 25.68 -5.78 -2.64
CA ARG A 21 25.65 -6.23 -1.24
C ARG A 21 25.68 -5.06 -0.26
N SER A 22 26.42 -4.00 -0.56
CA SER A 22 26.45 -2.79 0.26
C SER A 22 25.11 -2.05 0.27
N ALA A 23 24.40 -2.02 -0.86
CA ALA A 23 23.07 -1.42 -0.95
C ALA A 23 22.03 -2.22 -0.13
N GLU A 24 22.02 -3.55 -0.27
CA GLU A 24 21.14 -4.45 0.50
C GLU A 24 21.36 -4.32 2.02
N LEU A 25 22.62 -4.26 2.46
CA LEU A 25 22.96 -4.09 3.88
C LEU A 25 22.49 -2.74 4.42
N LYS A 26 22.60 -1.67 3.61
CA LYS A 26 22.13 -0.34 3.98
C LYS A 26 20.61 -0.31 4.10
N GLU A 27 19.89 -0.87 3.12
CA GLU A 27 18.42 -0.99 3.18
C GLU A 27 17.98 -1.79 4.42
N LYS A 28 18.63 -2.92 4.69
CA LYS A 28 18.37 -3.74 5.88
C LYS A 28 18.61 -2.97 7.18
N SER A 29 19.68 -2.18 7.27
CA SER A 29 19.97 -1.35 8.45
C SER A 29 18.93 -0.25 8.68
N VAL A 30 18.47 0.41 7.62
CA VAL A 30 17.42 1.44 7.69
C VAL A 30 16.10 0.81 8.13
N LYS A 31 15.76 -0.36 7.58
CA LYS A 31 14.57 -1.11 7.99
C LYS A 31 14.63 -1.55 9.45
N LEU A 32 15.80 -1.96 9.94
CA LEU A 32 16.01 -2.33 11.34
C LEU A 32 15.88 -1.11 12.27
N SER A 33 16.54 0.02 11.96
CA SER A 33 16.41 1.24 12.77
C SER A 33 14.96 1.75 12.78
N TYR A 34 14.26 1.64 11.65
CA TYR A 34 12.86 1.99 11.55
C TYR A 34 11.96 1.09 12.41
N LEU A 35 12.18 -0.22 12.36
CA LEU A 35 11.49 -1.19 13.21
C LEU A 35 11.74 -0.91 14.69
N GLU A 36 12.95 -0.48 15.07
CA GLU A 36 13.27 -0.07 16.44
C GLU A 36 12.51 1.20 16.85
N LEU A 37 12.50 2.24 16.00
CA LEU A 37 11.72 3.48 16.25
C LEU A 37 10.22 3.21 16.42
N VAL A 38 9.64 2.34 15.59
CA VAL A 38 8.23 1.95 15.71
C VAL A 38 7.98 1.18 17.02
N LYS A 39 8.87 0.25 17.39
CA LYS A 39 8.77 -0.49 18.66
C LYS A 39 8.89 0.41 19.88
N GLU A 40 9.79 1.38 19.86
CA GLU A 40 9.98 2.35 20.94
C GLU A 40 8.73 3.21 21.12
N ARG A 41 8.18 3.78 20.04
CA ARG A 41 6.93 4.57 20.08
C ARG A 41 5.72 3.77 20.55
N ARG A 42 5.60 2.49 20.16
CA ARG A 42 4.54 1.57 20.65
C ARG A 42 4.51 1.47 22.17
N SER A 43 5.68 1.35 22.80
CA SER A 43 5.79 1.14 24.25
C SER A 43 5.31 2.32 25.10
N ILE A 44 5.18 3.51 24.50
CA ILE A 44 4.97 4.76 25.22
C ILE A 44 3.49 5.20 25.24
N ASN A 45 2.62 4.79 24.30
CA ASN A 45 1.29 5.44 24.18
C ASN A 45 0.17 4.70 23.42
N GLU A 46 -0.08 3.41 23.67
CA GLU A 46 -1.18 2.69 22.98
C GLU A 46 -2.58 3.33 23.14
N LYS A 47 -2.84 4.06 24.23
CA LYS A 47 -4.15 4.67 24.51
C LYS A 47 -4.30 6.14 24.07
N LYS A 48 -3.23 6.80 23.62
CA LYS A 48 -3.28 8.21 23.21
C LYS A 48 -3.44 8.31 21.70
N LEU A 49 -4.32 9.22 21.26
CA LEU A 49 -4.41 9.61 19.86
C LEU A 49 -3.04 10.10 19.38
N ALA A 50 -2.56 9.52 18.28
CA ALA A 50 -1.33 9.94 17.64
C ALA A 50 -1.57 11.29 16.93
N PRO A 51 -0.72 12.31 17.17
CA PRO A 51 -0.75 13.55 16.42
C PRO A 51 -0.77 13.34 14.90
N PHE A 52 -1.39 14.24 14.15
CA PHE A 52 -1.30 14.23 12.69
C PHE A 52 0.16 14.13 12.22
N ASN A 53 0.40 13.42 11.11
CA ASN A 53 1.72 13.08 10.56
C ASN A 53 2.56 12.08 11.36
N ASP A 54 2.19 11.71 12.59
CA ASP A 54 2.95 10.67 13.29
C ASP A 54 2.77 9.29 12.64
N ILE A 55 3.84 8.51 12.64
CA ILE A 55 3.79 7.09 12.25
C ILE A 55 2.98 6.34 13.30
N VAL A 56 1.84 5.78 12.90
CA VAL A 56 1.00 4.96 13.78
C VAL A 56 1.36 3.48 13.71
N GLY A 57 1.90 3.02 12.60
CA GLY A 57 2.27 1.63 12.44
C GLY A 57 2.94 1.32 11.11
N MET A 58 3.27 0.04 10.94
CA MET A 58 3.79 -0.49 9.68
C MET A 58 3.17 -1.84 9.45
N ALA A 59 2.58 -2.04 8.28
CA ALA A 59 1.95 -3.30 7.91
C ALA A 59 2.97 -4.44 7.77
N SER A 60 2.52 -5.70 7.81
CA SER A 60 3.32 -6.89 7.49
C SER A 60 3.91 -6.82 6.08
N SER A 61 3.22 -6.11 5.18
CA SER A 61 3.69 -5.73 3.86
C SER A 61 4.80 -4.66 3.83
N ASN A 62 5.27 -4.16 4.99
CA ASN A 62 6.28 -3.09 5.13
C ASN A 62 5.84 -1.72 4.60
N VAL A 63 4.54 -1.41 4.62
CA VAL A 63 4.02 -0.08 4.28
C VAL A 63 3.61 0.66 5.54
N ILE A 64 4.16 1.86 5.69
CA ILE A 64 3.97 2.74 6.86
C ILE A 64 2.57 3.35 6.82
N ALA A 65 1.89 3.36 7.97
CA ALA A 65 0.66 4.14 8.17
C ALA A 65 0.95 5.36 9.03
N TYR A 66 0.36 6.49 8.65
CA TYR A 66 0.45 7.76 9.36
C TYR A 66 -0.90 8.13 9.98
N SER A 67 -0.85 8.86 11.09
CA SER A 67 -2.04 9.36 11.76
C SER A 67 -2.67 10.50 10.94
N ASN A 68 -3.98 10.40 10.70
CA ASN A 68 -4.79 11.53 10.25
C ASN A 68 -5.18 12.46 11.42
N GLY A 69 -4.70 12.22 12.65
CA GLY A 69 -5.04 13.00 13.84
C GLY A 69 -6.36 12.57 14.49
N ASN A 70 -7.49 12.78 13.80
CA ASN A 70 -8.82 12.33 14.22
C ASN A 70 -9.77 12.16 13.00
N ASP A 71 -11.00 11.72 13.27
CA ASP A 71 -12.05 11.39 12.29
C ASP A 71 -12.61 12.61 11.55
N THR A 72 -12.51 13.79 12.14
CA THR A 72 -12.96 15.06 11.52
C THR A 72 -11.82 15.83 10.83
N TYR A 73 -10.58 15.36 10.93
CA TYR A 73 -9.42 16.10 10.43
C TYR A 73 -9.25 15.97 8.92
N TYR A 74 -9.08 17.11 8.27
CA TYR A 74 -8.82 17.20 6.84
C TYR A 74 -7.64 18.15 6.60
N SER A 75 -6.52 17.61 6.14
CA SER A 75 -5.25 18.35 6.06
C SER A 75 -5.24 19.43 4.98
N ASN A 76 -5.99 19.26 3.89
CA ASN A 76 -5.78 19.96 2.62
C ASN A 76 -4.35 19.83 2.06
N GLU A 77 -3.60 18.80 2.49
CA GLU A 77 -2.25 18.52 2.01
C GLU A 77 -2.24 17.29 1.13
N ASP A 78 -1.79 17.45 -0.10
CA ASP A 78 -1.50 16.33 -0.99
C ASP A 78 -0.22 15.60 -0.56
N ASN A 79 -0.22 14.28 -0.74
CA ASN A 79 0.97 13.46 -0.67
C ASN A 79 1.43 13.04 -2.07
N TYR A 80 2.72 13.22 -2.34
CA TYR A 80 3.37 12.77 -3.57
C TYR A 80 4.57 11.91 -3.22
N LEU A 81 4.76 10.82 -3.95
CA LEU A 81 5.95 9.97 -3.85
C LEU A 81 6.58 9.85 -5.24
N TYR A 82 7.83 10.33 -5.37
CA TYR A 82 8.54 10.44 -6.65
C TYR A 82 7.75 11.17 -7.75
N GLY A 83 6.99 12.21 -7.37
CA GLY A 83 6.14 12.98 -8.29
C GLY A 83 4.78 12.37 -8.60
N ILE A 84 4.48 11.18 -8.08
CA ILE A 84 3.19 10.50 -8.29
C ILE A 84 2.25 10.84 -7.13
N TYR A 85 1.05 11.30 -7.47
CA TYR A 85 0.01 11.62 -6.48
C TYR A 85 -0.48 10.38 -5.75
N MET A 86 -0.35 10.37 -4.43
CA MET A 86 -0.81 9.28 -3.58
C MET A 86 -2.21 9.55 -3.03
N GLY A 87 -2.58 10.81 -2.80
CA GLY A 87 -3.84 11.18 -2.16
C GLY A 87 -3.63 12.27 -1.12
N LEU A 88 -4.71 12.67 -0.45
CA LEU A 88 -4.66 13.60 0.66
C LEU A 88 -4.10 12.94 1.92
N LYS A 89 -3.16 13.61 2.60
CA LYS A 89 -2.63 13.17 3.89
C LYS A 89 -3.73 13.21 4.96
N TRP A 90 -3.94 12.20 5.80
CA TRP A 90 -3.55 10.79 5.66
C TRP A 90 -4.82 9.98 5.55
N GLN A 91 -5.50 10.13 4.43
CA GLN A 91 -6.80 9.50 4.16
C GLN A 91 -6.65 8.01 3.85
N CYS A 92 -7.74 7.25 3.96
CA CYS A 92 -7.76 5.82 3.68
C CYS A 92 -7.41 5.50 2.21
N VAL A 93 -7.93 6.29 1.27
CA VAL A 93 -7.62 6.16 -0.16
C VAL A 93 -6.14 6.47 -0.45
N GLU A 94 -5.54 7.43 0.27
CA GLU A 94 -4.11 7.71 0.17
C GLU A 94 -3.27 6.50 0.57
N TYR A 95 -3.62 5.86 1.68
CA TYR A 95 -2.93 4.66 2.13
C TYR A 95 -3.03 3.53 1.11
N ALA A 96 -4.23 3.25 0.62
CA ALA A 96 -4.47 2.21 -0.37
C ALA A 96 -3.65 2.46 -1.65
N ARG A 97 -3.67 3.68 -2.19
CA ARG A 97 -2.91 4.04 -3.40
C ARG A 97 -1.40 3.94 -3.19
N ARG A 98 -0.89 4.44 -2.07
CA ARG A 98 0.54 4.36 -1.73
C ARG A 98 0.98 2.93 -1.47
N TRP A 99 0.15 2.11 -0.85
CA TRP A 99 0.41 0.69 -0.69
C TRP A 99 0.54 0.01 -2.06
N THR A 100 -0.37 0.27 -2.99
CA THR A 100 -0.32 -0.28 -4.36
C THR A 100 0.93 0.16 -5.09
N PHE A 101 1.31 1.43 -4.95
CA PHE A 101 2.55 1.92 -5.55
C PHE A 101 3.77 1.18 -5.00
N LEU A 102 3.91 1.13 -3.67
CA LEU A 102 5.08 0.52 -3.03
C LEU A 102 5.15 -1.01 -3.22
N ARG A 103 4.01 -1.70 -3.27
CA ARG A 103 3.96 -3.18 -3.31
C ARG A 103 3.79 -3.76 -4.70
N LYS A 104 3.26 -2.97 -5.63
CA LYS A 104 2.89 -3.44 -6.97
C LYS A 104 3.43 -2.54 -8.09
N SER A 105 4.19 -1.48 -7.78
CA SER A 105 4.70 -0.51 -8.77
C SER A 105 3.59 0.10 -9.64
N SER A 106 2.38 0.19 -9.08
CA SER A 106 1.16 0.55 -9.79
C SER A 106 0.33 1.53 -8.97
N THR A 107 -0.52 2.31 -9.63
CA THR A 107 -1.47 3.22 -8.99
C THR A 107 -2.88 2.96 -9.50
N PHE A 108 -3.85 3.70 -8.98
CA PHE A 108 -5.20 3.72 -9.50
C PHE A 108 -5.74 5.14 -9.56
N GLU A 109 -6.75 5.33 -10.42
CA GLU A 109 -7.36 6.64 -10.68
C GLU A 109 -7.90 7.33 -9.43
N SER A 110 -8.06 8.65 -9.51
CA SER A 110 -8.69 9.41 -8.44
C SER A 110 -10.17 9.05 -8.35
N ILE A 111 -10.63 8.85 -7.12
CA ILE A 111 -12.00 8.47 -6.78
C ILE A 111 -12.56 9.45 -5.75
N PRO A 112 -13.85 9.87 -5.84
CA PRO A 112 -14.42 10.85 -4.92
C PRO A 112 -14.48 10.37 -3.46
N GLY A 113 -14.91 9.12 -3.24
CA GLY A 113 -14.92 8.48 -1.92
C GLY A 113 -14.41 7.04 -1.98
N ALA A 114 -14.00 6.50 -0.84
CA ALA A 114 -13.49 5.13 -0.77
C ALA A 114 -14.53 4.07 -1.20
N ASN A 115 -15.82 4.32 -0.93
CA ASN A 115 -16.91 3.47 -1.40
C ASN A 115 -16.95 3.33 -2.95
N ASP A 116 -16.57 4.40 -3.66
CA ASP A 116 -16.64 4.46 -5.12
C ASP A 116 -15.67 3.46 -5.78
N MET A 117 -14.62 3.02 -5.06
CA MET A 117 -13.74 1.94 -5.53
C MET A 117 -14.54 0.70 -5.95
N TRP A 118 -15.65 0.40 -5.28
CA TRP A 118 -16.45 -0.78 -5.59
C TRP A 118 -17.07 -0.78 -6.99
N ASN A 119 -17.47 0.39 -7.47
CA ASN A 119 -18.23 0.50 -8.73
C ASN A 119 -17.47 1.19 -9.84
N GLN A 120 -16.56 2.11 -9.50
CA GLN A 120 -15.88 2.96 -10.48
C GLN A 120 -14.51 2.40 -10.86
N LEU A 121 -13.79 1.80 -9.90
CA LEU A 121 -12.42 1.38 -10.13
C LEU A 121 -12.36 0.06 -10.93
N LYS A 122 -11.65 0.09 -12.06
CA LYS A 122 -11.61 -1.03 -13.03
C LYS A 122 -10.27 -1.75 -13.10
N TYR A 123 -9.18 -1.03 -12.90
CA TYR A 123 -7.82 -1.54 -13.02
C TYR A 123 -6.88 -0.76 -12.11
N VAL A 124 -5.74 -1.38 -11.78
CA VAL A 124 -4.54 -0.62 -11.41
C VAL A 124 -3.66 -0.47 -12.64
N GLU A 125 -2.88 0.60 -12.71
CA GLU A 125 -2.00 0.89 -13.84
C GLU A 125 -0.55 0.92 -13.36
N ARG A 126 0.30 0.12 -13.99
CA ARG A 126 1.73 0.06 -13.69
C ARG A 126 2.42 1.31 -14.22
N ILE A 127 3.18 1.96 -13.35
CA ILE A 127 3.72 3.30 -13.62
C ILE A 127 4.69 3.32 -14.82
N ILE A 128 5.53 2.29 -14.93
CA ILE A 128 6.65 2.31 -15.88
C ILE A 128 6.24 2.12 -17.33
N ASP A 129 5.10 1.50 -17.62
CA ASP A 129 4.66 1.13 -18.98
C ASP A 129 3.18 1.39 -19.23
N ALA A 130 2.45 1.89 -18.23
CA ALA A 130 1.00 2.11 -18.26
C ALA A 130 0.19 0.83 -18.55
N GLU A 131 0.76 -0.36 -18.27
CA GLU A 131 0.01 -1.60 -18.38
C GLU A 131 -1.07 -1.67 -17.30
N LYS A 132 -2.29 -2.05 -17.70
CA LYS A 132 -3.48 -2.07 -16.84
C LYS A 132 -3.78 -3.49 -16.40
N PHE A 133 -3.91 -3.67 -15.09
CA PHE A 133 -4.22 -4.95 -14.46
C PHE A 133 -5.66 -4.91 -13.94
N PRO A 134 -6.54 -5.80 -14.41
CA PRO A 134 -7.95 -5.77 -14.08
C PRO A 134 -8.20 -6.09 -12.61
N LEU A 135 -9.37 -5.69 -12.13
CA LEU A 135 -9.80 -5.94 -10.76
C LEU A 135 -10.94 -6.96 -10.72
N LYS A 136 -10.87 -7.91 -9.79
CA LYS A 136 -11.93 -8.87 -9.49
C LYS A 136 -12.62 -8.49 -8.19
N LYS A 137 -13.94 -8.43 -8.20
CA LYS A 137 -14.75 -8.06 -7.02
C LYS A 137 -15.35 -9.30 -6.42
N HIS A 138 -15.20 -9.43 -5.11
CA HIS A 138 -15.72 -10.54 -4.33
C HIS A 138 -16.60 -9.99 -3.22
N SER A 139 -17.92 -10.10 -3.40
CA SER A 139 -18.87 -9.66 -2.38
C SER A 139 -18.64 -10.39 -1.06
N ASN A 140 -18.87 -9.71 0.06
CA ASN A 140 -18.91 -10.36 1.36
C ASN A 140 -20.04 -11.41 1.35
N GLY A 141 -19.75 -12.62 1.84
CA GLY A 141 -20.68 -13.76 1.71
C GLY A 141 -20.61 -14.46 0.36
N CYS A 142 -19.51 -14.35 -0.39
CA CYS A 142 -19.28 -15.15 -1.61
C CYS A 142 -18.52 -16.47 -1.29
N PRO A 143 -18.47 -17.44 -2.22
CA PRO A 143 -17.78 -18.72 -1.98
C PRO A 143 -16.25 -18.61 -2.01
N ASN A 144 -15.71 -17.46 -2.42
CA ASN A 144 -14.28 -17.23 -2.46
C ASN A 144 -13.78 -16.80 -1.09
N ARG A 145 -12.65 -17.34 -0.66
CA ARG A 145 -11.97 -16.89 0.55
C ARG A 145 -11.36 -15.49 0.31
N PRO A 146 -11.29 -14.61 1.33
CA PRO A 146 -10.51 -13.38 1.24
C PRO A 146 -9.06 -13.66 0.83
N ILE A 147 -8.50 -12.77 0.02
CA ILE A 147 -7.17 -12.94 -0.59
C ILE A 147 -6.25 -11.87 -0.02
N ASN A 148 -4.99 -12.25 0.24
CA ASN A 148 -3.99 -11.28 0.67
C ASN A 148 -3.75 -10.24 -0.43
N GLU A 149 -3.26 -9.05 -0.07
CA GLU A 149 -2.92 -8.01 -1.04
C GLU A 149 -4.10 -7.48 -1.86
N SER A 150 -5.29 -7.47 -1.25
CA SER A 150 -6.55 -6.99 -1.84
C SER A 150 -7.12 -5.80 -1.06
N TYR A 151 -8.01 -5.01 -1.68
CA TYR A 151 -8.67 -3.88 -1.02
C TYR A 151 -9.97 -4.35 -0.36
N LEU A 152 -10.12 -4.14 0.95
CA LEU A 152 -11.38 -4.32 1.67
C LEU A 152 -12.20 -3.04 1.61
N ILE A 153 -13.42 -3.10 1.07
CA ILE A 153 -14.26 -1.91 0.81
C ILE A 153 -15.49 -1.89 1.70
N TYR A 154 -15.75 -0.72 2.29
CA TYR A 154 -16.91 -0.44 3.12
C TYR A 154 -17.84 0.54 2.39
N PRO A 155 -19.17 0.32 2.42
CA PRO A 155 -20.15 1.26 1.90
C PRO A 155 -20.17 2.57 2.71
N ILE A 156 -20.85 3.58 2.15
CA ILE A 156 -21.25 4.77 2.89
C ILE A 156 -22.14 4.35 4.07
N GLN A 157 -21.75 4.78 5.26
CA GLN A 157 -22.45 4.51 6.51
C GLN A 157 -22.46 5.78 7.36
N LYS A 158 -23.24 5.80 8.45
CA LYS A 158 -23.42 6.97 9.31
C LYS A 158 -22.09 7.63 9.74
N ASP A 159 -21.11 6.81 10.13
CA ASP A 159 -19.81 7.27 10.61
C ASP A 159 -18.72 7.20 9.52
N MET A 160 -19.10 6.86 8.28
CA MET A 160 -18.23 6.78 7.10
C MET A 160 -18.94 7.39 5.89
N PRO A 161 -19.08 8.73 5.82
CA PRO A 161 -19.86 9.39 4.77
C PRO A 161 -19.29 9.19 3.35
N TYR A 162 -18.03 8.78 3.23
CA TYR A 162 -17.37 8.45 1.96
C TYR A 162 -17.13 6.95 1.77
N GLY A 163 -17.64 6.12 2.69
CA GLY A 163 -17.21 4.74 2.90
C GLY A 163 -15.78 4.66 3.41
N HIS A 164 -15.17 3.48 3.29
CA HIS A 164 -13.81 3.26 3.74
C HIS A 164 -13.09 2.19 2.91
N VAL A 165 -11.76 2.28 2.88
CA VAL A 165 -10.90 1.27 2.26
C VAL A 165 -9.77 0.90 3.20
N ALA A 166 -9.53 -0.40 3.33
CA ALA A 166 -8.35 -0.97 3.95
C ALA A 166 -7.65 -1.93 2.99
N VAL A 167 -6.40 -2.27 3.26
CA VAL A 167 -5.68 -3.32 2.53
C VAL A 167 -5.64 -4.58 3.39
N ILE A 168 -6.05 -5.72 2.85
CA ILE A 168 -5.84 -7.03 3.48
C ILE A 168 -4.37 -7.39 3.35
N VAL A 169 -3.67 -7.53 4.47
CA VAL A 169 -2.22 -7.75 4.52
C VAL A 169 -1.83 -9.13 5.04
N ASP A 170 -2.74 -9.81 5.74
CA ASP A 170 -2.61 -11.24 6.04
C ASP A 170 -3.99 -11.93 6.03
N VAL A 171 -4.04 -13.17 5.55
CA VAL A 171 -5.24 -14.02 5.62
C VAL A 171 -4.93 -15.21 6.52
N LEU A 172 -5.59 -15.28 7.66
CA LEU A 172 -5.45 -16.33 8.67
C LEU A 172 -6.58 -17.37 8.52
N PRO A 173 -6.54 -18.51 9.24
CA PRO A 173 -7.60 -19.52 9.16
C PRO A 173 -9.02 -18.98 9.40
N ASN A 174 -9.19 -18.13 10.43
CA ASN A 174 -10.50 -17.64 10.88
C ASN A 174 -10.58 -16.10 10.96
N SER A 175 -9.63 -15.39 10.35
CA SER A 175 -9.58 -13.93 10.38
C SER A 175 -8.76 -13.37 9.21
N ILE A 176 -8.91 -12.09 8.96
CA ILE A 176 -8.00 -11.30 8.12
C ILE A 176 -7.35 -10.22 8.98
N ARG A 177 -6.13 -9.83 8.61
CA ARG A 177 -5.48 -8.64 9.15
C ARG A 177 -5.45 -7.59 8.07
N ILE A 178 -5.81 -6.38 8.46
CA ILE A 178 -5.87 -5.24 7.56
C ILE A 178 -4.91 -4.15 7.98
N ALA A 179 -4.56 -3.30 7.02
CA ALA A 179 -3.77 -2.10 7.21
C ALA A 179 -4.49 -0.92 6.55
N GLU A 180 -4.64 0.18 7.27
CA GLU A 180 -5.47 1.31 6.86
C GLU A 180 -5.07 2.62 7.54
N GLN A 181 -5.50 3.76 7.01
CA GLN A 181 -5.42 5.06 7.68
C GLN A 181 -6.82 5.65 7.84
N ASN A 182 -6.95 6.65 8.70
CA ASN A 182 -8.20 7.37 8.95
C ASN A 182 -9.36 6.47 9.41
N PHE A 183 -9.07 5.54 10.31
CA PHE A 183 -10.08 4.71 10.99
C PHE A 183 -9.83 4.68 12.49
N ASN A 184 -8.70 4.09 12.91
CA ASN A 184 -8.17 4.18 14.27
C ASN A 184 -7.02 5.19 14.30
N PHE A 185 -7.01 6.04 15.32
CA PHE A 185 -6.04 7.14 15.45
C PHE A 185 -4.98 6.89 16.52
N ASN A 186 -4.95 5.67 17.08
CA ASN A 186 -3.95 5.22 18.04
C ASN A 186 -2.80 4.51 17.32
N TYR A 187 -1.68 4.38 18.02
CA TYR A 187 -0.56 3.56 17.56
C TYR A 187 -0.97 2.08 17.44
N TRP A 188 -0.56 1.42 16.37
CA TRP A 188 -0.79 0.00 16.15
C TRP A 188 0.13 -0.82 17.07
N SER A 189 -0.45 -1.71 17.86
CA SER A 189 0.32 -2.67 18.66
C SER A 189 1.07 -3.70 17.80
N TYR A 190 0.57 -3.98 16.60
CA TYR A 190 1.06 -5.03 15.70
C TYR A 190 1.39 -4.50 14.31
N ASN A 191 1.83 -5.40 13.42
CA ASN A 191 2.09 -5.10 12.02
C ASN A 191 0.79 -5.07 11.17
N TYR A 192 -0.31 -4.65 11.77
CA TYR A 192 -1.63 -4.47 11.16
C TYR A 192 -2.44 -3.50 12.04
N SER A 193 -3.44 -2.83 11.47
CA SER A 193 -4.32 -1.91 12.20
C SER A 193 -5.37 -2.68 13.00
N ARG A 194 -6.03 -3.65 12.37
CA ARG A 194 -7.12 -4.45 12.94
C ARG A 194 -7.05 -5.88 12.42
N GLU A 195 -7.52 -6.81 13.24
CA GLU A 195 -7.79 -8.19 12.85
C GLU A 195 -9.31 -8.41 12.88
N ILE A 196 -9.89 -8.85 11.78
CA ILE A 196 -11.34 -8.98 11.59
C ILE A 196 -11.69 -10.46 11.43
N PRO A 197 -12.63 -11.01 12.22
CA PRO A 197 -13.06 -12.40 12.08
C PRO A 197 -13.60 -12.71 10.68
N VAL A 198 -13.31 -13.91 10.21
CA VAL A 198 -13.89 -14.50 9.01
C VAL A 198 -14.57 -15.80 9.39
N THR A 199 -15.85 -15.92 9.04
CA THR A 199 -16.61 -17.16 9.25
C THR A 199 -16.92 -17.83 7.92
N PHE A 200 -16.85 -19.16 7.93
CA PHE A 200 -17.26 -19.99 6.79
C PHE A 200 -18.54 -20.72 7.17
N LYS A 201 -19.64 -20.44 6.46
CA LYS A 201 -20.95 -21.03 6.71
C LYS A 201 -21.71 -21.20 5.41
N ASN A 202 -22.36 -22.35 5.22
CA ASN A 202 -23.16 -22.66 4.03
C ASN A 202 -22.36 -22.45 2.73
N ASP A 203 -21.09 -22.87 2.71
CA ASP A 203 -20.15 -22.71 1.59
C ASP A 203 -19.80 -21.27 1.20
N LEU A 204 -20.04 -20.30 2.10
CA LEU A 204 -19.76 -18.87 1.90
C LEU A 204 -18.84 -18.32 2.99
N TYR A 205 -17.97 -17.38 2.61
CA TYR A 205 -17.07 -16.65 3.52
C TYR A 205 -17.64 -15.28 3.89
N PHE A 206 -17.70 -14.99 5.18
CA PHE A 206 -18.19 -13.73 5.73
C PHE A 206 -17.12 -13.04 6.56
N ILE A 207 -16.71 -11.83 6.14
CA ILE A 207 -15.91 -10.91 6.94
C ILE A 207 -16.86 -10.19 7.91
N GLN A 208 -16.60 -10.33 9.21
CA GLN A 208 -17.47 -9.86 10.29
C GLN A 208 -16.84 -8.67 11.01
N ASP A 209 -17.10 -7.46 10.50
CA ASP A 209 -16.72 -6.21 11.15
C ASP A 209 -17.93 -5.59 11.87
N GLN A 210 -17.68 -4.60 12.74
CA GLN A 210 -18.73 -3.79 13.38
C GLN A 210 -19.49 -2.92 12.36
N TYR A 211 -18.88 -2.67 11.20
CA TYR A 211 -19.47 -1.96 10.07
C TYR A 211 -19.81 -2.92 8.94
N GLU A 212 -20.77 -2.55 8.10
CA GLU A 212 -21.06 -3.28 6.87
C GLU A 212 -19.83 -3.27 5.95
N VAL A 213 -19.61 -4.38 5.24
CA VAL A 213 -18.50 -4.58 4.30
C VAL A 213 -19.10 -5.02 2.96
N TYR A 214 -18.80 -4.29 1.88
CA TYR A 214 -19.22 -4.73 0.54
C TYR A 214 -18.53 -6.03 0.15
N GLY A 215 -17.22 -6.12 0.42
CA GLY A 215 -16.38 -7.25 0.08
C GLY A 215 -14.96 -6.78 -0.17
N TRP A 216 -14.21 -7.55 -0.96
CA TRP A 216 -12.84 -7.19 -1.35
C TRP A 216 -12.65 -7.15 -2.86
N ILE A 217 -11.66 -6.36 -3.27
CA ILE A 217 -11.24 -6.18 -4.64
C ILE A 217 -9.83 -6.76 -4.78
N GLU A 218 -9.71 -7.86 -5.53
CA GLU A 218 -8.46 -8.49 -5.90
C GLU A 218 -7.86 -7.77 -7.13
N ILE A 219 -6.54 -7.57 -7.11
CA ILE A 219 -5.78 -7.15 -8.28
C ILE A 219 -5.38 -8.42 -9.04
N ASP A 220 -5.97 -8.64 -10.21
CA ASP A 220 -5.67 -9.80 -11.05
C ASP A 220 -4.40 -9.54 -11.87
N ASP A 221 -3.26 -9.61 -11.19
CA ASP A 221 -1.95 -9.32 -11.78
C ASP A 221 -1.28 -10.53 -12.44
N ASN A 222 -1.80 -11.74 -12.23
CA ASN A 222 -1.15 -13.00 -12.63
C ASN A 222 0.34 -13.04 -12.23
N GLN A 223 0.69 -12.51 -11.05
CA GLN A 223 2.04 -12.41 -10.50
C GLN A 223 3.01 -11.53 -11.31
N GLN A 224 2.50 -10.63 -12.16
CA GLN A 224 3.33 -9.74 -12.99
C GLN A 224 3.74 -8.45 -12.26
N LEU A 225 3.03 -8.07 -11.19
CA LEU A 225 3.33 -6.86 -10.45
C LEU A 225 4.31 -7.14 -9.31
N MET A 226 5.36 -6.31 -9.25
CA MET A 226 6.45 -6.44 -8.27
C MET A 226 6.51 -5.20 -7.38
N PRO A 227 7.07 -5.32 -6.15
CA PRO A 227 7.35 -4.18 -5.31
C PRO A 227 8.18 -3.12 -6.02
N PHE A 228 7.95 -1.86 -5.63
CA PHE A 228 8.65 -0.72 -6.21
C PHE A 228 10.16 -0.80 -5.96
N ASP A 229 10.94 -0.64 -7.03
CA ASP A 229 12.40 -0.52 -6.98
C ASP A 229 12.81 0.95 -7.15
N PRO A 230 13.44 1.58 -6.14
CA PRO A 230 13.95 2.95 -6.23
C PRO A 230 14.90 3.20 -7.40
N LEU A 231 15.55 2.19 -7.97
CA LEU A 231 16.38 2.34 -9.17
C LEU A 231 15.56 2.66 -10.43
N THR A 232 14.23 2.57 -10.36
CA THR A 232 13.32 2.92 -11.47
C THR A 232 12.84 4.37 -11.44
N VAL A 233 13.23 5.17 -10.42
CA VAL A 233 12.80 6.58 -10.27
C VAL A 233 13.12 7.43 -11.50
N ASP A 234 14.32 7.31 -12.06
CA ASP A 234 14.72 8.10 -13.23
C ASP A 234 13.78 7.85 -14.43
N LYS A 235 13.37 6.58 -14.62
CA LYS A 235 12.42 6.20 -15.69
C LYS A 235 11.03 6.80 -15.44
N ILE A 236 10.59 6.84 -14.18
CA ILE A 236 9.32 7.46 -13.79
C ILE A 236 9.36 8.95 -14.09
N GLN A 237 10.42 9.64 -13.68
CA GLN A 237 10.58 11.08 -13.92
C GLN A 237 10.62 11.42 -15.41
N MET A 238 11.34 10.62 -16.22
CA MET A 238 11.34 10.78 -17.68
C MET A 238 9.92 10.68 -18.26
N LYS A 239 9.15 9.66 -17.87
CA LYS A 239 7.76 9.50 -18.33
C LYS A 239 6.82 10.61 -17.89
N LEU A 240 6.96 11.09 -16.65
CA LEU A 240 6.15 12.20 -16.15
C LEU A 240 6.41 13.46 -16.98
N ASN A 241 7.66 13.72 -17.34
CA ASN A 241 8.03 14.86 -18.18
C ASN A 241 7.49 14.70 -19.61
N GLU A 242 7.59 13.51 -20.23
CA GLU A 242 7.01 13.24 -21.56
C GLU A 242 5.50 13.54 -21.61
N ASN A 243 4.77 13.15 -20.56
CA ASN A 243 3.32 13.42 -20.47
C ASN A 243 2.99 14.92 -20.26
N LEU A 244 3.84 15.65 -19.53
CA LEU A 244 3.69 17.11 -19.35
C LEU A 244 3.93 17.86 -20.66
N ASP A 245 4.95 17.45 -21.43
CA ASP A 245 5.28 18.06 -22.72
C ASP A 245 4.13 17.85 -23.72
N LEU A 246 3.57 16.63 -23.79
CA LEU A 246 2.41 16.35 -24.64
C LEU A 246 1.19 17.21 -24.28
N ASN A 247 0.89 17.38 -22.99
CA ASN A 247 -0.26 18.17 -22.54
C ASN A 247 -0.06 19.69 -22.64
N SER A 248 1.18 20.17 -22.69
CA SER A 248 1.49 21.60 -22.90
C SER A 248 1.52 22.01 -24.38
N SER A 249 1.56 21.02 -25.28
CA SER A 249 1.57 21.20 -26.73
C SER A 249 0.20 21.08 -27.41
N ALA A 250 -0.86 20.82 -26.62
CA ALA A 250 -2.26 20.72 -27.05
C ALA A 250 -3.06 21.96 -26.60
#